data_AF-X1DLF2-F1
#
_entry.id   AF-X1DLF2-F1
#
_cell.length_a   1.000
_cell.length_b   1.000
_cell.length_c   1.000
_cell.angle_alpha   90.00
_cell.angle_beta   90.00
_cell.angle_gamma   90.00
#
_symmetry.space_group_name_H-M   'P 1'
#
loop_
_entity.id
_entity.type
_entity.pdbx_description
1 polymer ?
#
loop_
_entity_poly.entity_id
_entity_poly.type
_entity_poly.pdbx_seq_one_letter_code
_entity_poly.pdbx_strand_id
1 'polypeptide(L)'
;LQQVLSGEANLLYYIGNIFAMFLLGLYVGKRRILHDVAKHQRLILSVMFGGLVLGLTFNTAFVLVIAGSSWVPQAYSDFLRVGFRTIGAPSLMLFYVSAIVLLFQRPSWRKRLAPLANLGRMAFTNYITQSVVATLIFYNYGLGLFGQTDPTFALILTIMIYFTQIRFSAWWLERYQYGPLEWLWRTLTYGRRPPFRIGETEADVKPLRWLEAIRRWWKRTDHRRFLRFTWMGMVVWGLLLLLWNVR
;
A
#
# COMPACT_ATOMS: atom_id res chain seq x y z
N LEU A 1 -7.54 -5.98 29.72
CA LEU A 1 -8.70 -6.48 28.94
C LEU A 1 -9.12 -5.49 27.85
N GLN A 2 -9.47 -4.24 28.18
CA GLN A 2 -9.94 -3.25 27.21
C GLN A 2 -8.93 -2.92 26.10
N GLN A 3 -7.63 -2.85 26.41
CA GLN A 3 -6.55 -2.62 25.43
C GLN A 3 -6.33 -3.81 24.47
N VAL A 4 -6.59 -5.03 24.93
CA VAL A 4 -6.52 -6.25 24.09
C VAL A 4 -7.72 -6.30 23.16
N LEU A 5 -8.93 -6.06 23.70
CA LEU A 5 -10.16 -6.00 22.90
C LEU A 5 -10.13 -4.89 21.84
N SER A 6 -9.55 -3.73 22.16
CA SER A 6 -9.38 -2.65 21.17
C SER A 6 -8.30 -2.98 20.13
N GLY A 7 -7.23 -3.69 20.51
CA GLY A 7 -6.20 -4.19 19.58
C GLY A 7 -6.77 -5.14 18.53
N GLU A 8 -7.53 -6.15 18.97
CA GLU A 8 -8.17 -7.13 18.07
C GLU A 8 -9.22 -6.49 17.16
N ALA A 9 -10.06 -5.58 17.71
CA ALA A 9 -11.04 -4.84 16.93
C ALA A 9 -10.38 -3.96 15.85
N ASN A 10 -9.26 -3.32 16.17
CA ASN A 10 -8.47 -2.54 15.21
C ASN A 10 -7.89 -3.42 14.10
N LEU A 11 -7.38 -4.60 14.43
CA LEU A 11 -6.84 -5.54 13.44
C LEU A 11 -7.92 -5.96 12.43
N LEU A 12 -9.09 -6.36 12.92
CA LEU A 12 -10.23 -6.73 12.07
C LEU A 12 -10.68 -5.57 11.18
N TYR A 13 -10.73 -4.36 11.74
CA TYR A 13 -11.02 -3.15 10.98
C TYR A 13 -10.01 -2.90 9.86
N TYR A 14 -8.70 -2.96 10.15
CA TYR A 14 -7.66 -2.73 9.14
C TYR A 14 -7.67 -3.80 8.05
N ILE A 15 -7.76 -5.08 8.42
CA ILE A 15 -7.81 -6.19 7.46
C ILE A 15 -9.06 -6.06 6.60
N GLY A 16 -10.23 -5.81 7.21
CA GLY A 16 -11.49 -5.64 6.49
C GLY A 16 -11.45 -4.46 5.51
N ASN A 17 -10.90 -3.32 5.94
CA ASN A 17 -10.76 -2.14 5.10
C ASN A 17 -9.82 -2.41 3.90
N ILE A 18 -8.64 -2.98 4.16
CA ILE A 18 -7.67 -3.35 3.12
C ILE A 18 -8.31 -4.33 2.13
N PHE A 19 -8.98 -5.36 2.64
CA PHE A 19 -9.64 -6.37 1.82
C PHE A 19 -10.75 -5.76 0.94
N ALA A 20 -11.56 -4.84 1.48
CA ALA A 20 -12.57 -4.13 0.71
C ALA A 20 -11.95 -3.31 -0.44
N MET A 21 -10.82 -2.63 -0.20
CA MET A 21 -10.10 -1.88 -1.24
C MET A 21 -9.53 -2.81 -2.32
N PHE A 22 -9.01 -3.99 -1.94
CA PHE A 22 -8.57 -5.01 -2.89
C PHE A 22 -9.73 -5.52 -3.75
N LEU A 23 -10.89 -5.80 -3.15
CA LEU A 23 -12.08 -6.25 -3.88
C LEU A 23 -12.59 -5.18 -4.85
N LEU A 24 -12.57 -3.90 -4.44
CA LEU A 24 -12.92 -2.78 -5.30
C LEU A 24 -11.98 -2.70 -6.50
N GLY A 25 -10.67 -2.80 -6.28
CA GLY A 25 -9.68 -2.85 -7.35
C GLY A 25 -9.89 -4.04 -8.29
N LEU A 26 -10.18 -5.23 -7.74
CA LEU A 26 -10.48 -6.44 -8.51
C LEU A 26 -11.74 -6.28 -9.36
N TYR A 27 -12.79 -5.67 -8.82
CA TYR A 27 -14.03 -5.38 -9.55
C TYR A 27 -13.76 -4.45 -10.74
N VAL A 28 -13.05 -3.35 -10.50
CA VAL A 28 -12.66 -2.38 -11.54
C VAL A 28 -11.83 -3.04 -12.63
N GLY A 29 -10.87 -3.91 -12.24
CA GLY A 29 -10.05 -4.68 -13.15
C GLY A 29 -10.83 -5.71 -13.98
N LYS A 30 -11.69 -6.52 -13.35
CA LYS A 30 -12.53 -7.51 -14.04
C LYS A 30 -13.50 -6.88 -15.03
N ARG A 31 -14.06 -5.73 -14.68
CA ARG A 31 -14.96 -4.96 -15.55
C ARG A 31 -14.22 -4.14 -16.60
N ARG A 32 -12.87 -4.17 -16.62
CA ARG A 32 -12.00 -3.45 -17.55
C ARG A 32 -12.29 -1.95 -17.64
N ILE A 33 -12.80 -1.35 -16.56
CA ILE A 33 -13.26 0.06 -16.54
C ILE A 33 -12.13 1.03 -16.92
N LEU A 34 -10.90 0.74 -16.46
CA LEU A 34 -9.73 1.56 -16.75
C LEU A 34 -9.06 1.25 -18.10
N HIS A 35 -9.44 0.16 -18.76
CA HIS A 35 -8.97 -0.14 -20.12
C HIS A 35 -9.83 0.60 -21.15
N ASP A 36 -11.16 0.56 -20.98
CA ASP A 36 -12.14 1.19 -21.87
C ASP A 36 -12.69 2.50 -21.27
N VAL A 37 -11.79 3.45 -20.97
CA VAL A 37 -12.14 4.70 -20.25
C VAL A 37 -13.23 5.49 -20.96
N ALA A 38 -13.20 5.58 -22.29
CA ALA A 38 -14.20 6.29 -23.08
C ALA A 38 -15.61 5.71 -22.89
N LYS A 39 -15.74 4.37 -22.81
CA LYS A 39 -17.01 3.67 -22.60
C LYS A 39 -17.57 3.93 -21.19
N HIS A 40 -16.70 4.08 -20.21
CA HIS A 40 -17.06 4.26 -18.80
C HIS A 40 -16.95 5.69 -18.30
N GLN A 41 -16.81 6.67 -19.19
CA GLN A 41 -16.52 8.06 -18.84
C GLN A 41 -17.55 8.66 -17.86
N ARG A 42 -18.85 8.39 -18.05
CA ARG A 42 -19.90 8.86 -17.14
C ARG A 42 -19.72 8.30 -15.72
N LEU A 43 -19.45 7.00 -15.60
CA LEU A 43 -19.20 6.37 -14.31
C LEU A 43 -17.97 6.98 -13.63
N ILE A 44 -16.87 7.17 -14.38
CA ILE A 44 -15.63 7.73 -13.83
C ILE A 44 -15.84 9.17 -13.36
N LEU A 45 -16.60 9.98 -14.11
CA LEU A 45 -16.97 11.34 -13.68
C LEU A 45 -17.87 11.31 -12.43
N SER A 46 -18.88 10.45 -12.38
CA SER A 46 -19.74 10.31 -11.20
C SER A 46 -18.95 9.89 -9.96
N VAL A 47 -18.02 8.94 -10.11
CA VAL A 47 -17.11 8.51 -9.02
C VAL A 47 -16.16 9.62 -8.63
N MET A 48 -15.64 10.40 -9.59
CA MET A 48 -14.79 11.56 -9.32
C MET A 48 -15.51 12.60 -8.47
N PHE A 49 -16.69 13.06 -8.90
CA PHE A 49 -17.44 14.09 -8.18
C PHE A 49 -18.03 13.57 -6.87
N GLY A 50 -18.58 12.35 -6.86
CA GLY A 50 -19.05 11.72 -5.63
C GLY A 50 -17.91 11.52 -4.63
N GLY A 51 -16.74 11.07 -5.10
CA GLY A 51 -15.53 10.93 -4.30
C GLY A 51 -15.02 12.26 -3.75
N LEU A 52 -15.13 13.34 -4.53
CA LEU A 52 -14.76 14.69 -4.09
C LEU A 52 -15.69 15.19 -2.99
N VAL A 53 -17.01 15.12 -3.21
CA VAL A 53 -18.02 15.61 -2.26
C VAL A 53 -17.96 14.81 -0.96
N LEU A 54 -18.00 13.48 -1.04
CA LEU A 54 -17.92 12.61 0.13
C LEU A 54 -16.54 12.72 0.80
N GLY A 55 -15.47 12.70 0.01
CA GLY A 55 -14.10 12.82 0.50
C GLY A 55 -13.88 14.11 1.28
N LEU A 56 -14.23 15.26 0.73
CA LEU A 56 -14.09 16.54 1.43
C LEU A 56 -14.99 16.62 2.67
N THR A 57 -16.24 16.18 2.57
CA THR A 57 -17.19 16.22 3.71
C THR A 57 -16.67 15.40 4.89
N PHE A 58 -16.34 14.13 4.65
CA PHE A 58 -15.91 13.21 5.72
C PHE A 58 -14.50 13.52 6.23
N ASN A 59 -13.54 13.94 5.38
CA ASN A 59 -12.23 14.36 5.88
C ASN A 59 -12.30 15.68 6.66
N THR A 60 -13.16 16.62 6.27
CA THR A 60 -13.35 17.85 7.04
C THR A 60 -13.97 17.53 8.39
N ALA A 61 -15.01 16.68 8.44
CA ALA A 61 -15.58 16.20 9.69
C ALA A 61 -14.54 15.51 10.58
N PHE A 62 -13.69 14.65 9.99
CA PHE A 62 -12.57 14.02 10.69
C PHE A 62 -11.60 15.03 11.32
N VAL A 63 -11.19 16.05 10.55
CA VAL A 63 -10.30 17.11 11.04
C VAL A 63 -10.95 17.91 12.17
N LEU A 64 -12.24 18.26 12.05
CA LEU A 64 -12.97 18.98 13.09
C LEU A 64 -13.01 18.20 14.42
N VAL A 65 -13.23 16.88 14.37
CA VAL A 65 -13.21 16.02 15.57
C VAL A 65 -11.81 15.90 16.17
N ILE A 66 -10.75 15.94 15.36
CA ILE A 66 -9.37 15.97 15.86
C ILE A 66 -9.01 17.32 16.48
N ALA A 67 -9.49 18.41 15.89
CA ALA A 67 -9.23 19.78 16.35
C ALA A 67 -9.94 20.14 17.67
N GLY A 68 -10.66 19.20 18.30
CA GLY A 68 -11.29 19.39 19.61
C GLY A 68 -12.63 20.12 19.55
N SER A 69 -13.43 19.84 18.52
CA SER A 69 -14.72 20.48 18.35
C SER A 69 -15.72 20.17 19.48
N SER A 70 -16.37 21.19 20.03
CA SER A 70 -17.31 21.11 21.17
C SER A 70 -18.62 20.36 20.88
N TRP A 71 -18.95 20.10 19.61
CA TRP A 71 -20.20 19.43 19.21
C TRP A 71 -20.14 17.90 19.29
N VAL A 72 -18.97 17.31 19.55
CA VAL A 72 -18.80 15.87 19.72
C VAL A 72 -18.45 15.54 21.18
N PRO A 73 -19.31 14.78 21.89
CA PRO A 73 -18.93 14.26 23.21
C PRO A 73 -17.69 13.38 23.10
N GLN A 74 -16.75 13.54 24.04
CA GLN A 74 -15.47 12.85 24.02
C GLN A 74 -15.61 11.33 23.91
N ALA A 75 -16.67 10.76 24.51
CA ALA A 75 -16.99 9.34 24.46
C ALA A 75 -17.19 8.77 23.04
N TYR A 76 -17.62 9.59 22.07
CA TYR A 76 -17.86 9.16 20.68
C TYR A 76 -16.76 9.60 19.71
N SER A 77 -15.79 10.40 20.19
CA SER A 77 -14.78 11.02 19.33
C SER A 77 -13.95 10.00 18.54
N ASP A 78 -13.50 8.91 19.18
CA ASP A 78 -12.69 7.88 18.51
C ASP A 78 -13.49 7.08 17.49
N PHE A 79 -14.74 6.73 17.81
CA PHE A 79 -15.64 6.05 16.86
C PHE A 79 -15.88 6.90 15.61
N LEU A 80 -16.18 8.19 15.78
CA LEU A 80 -16.39 9.12 14.67
C LEU A 80 -15.10 9.35 13.88
N ARG A 81 -13.94 9.44 14.53
CA ARG A 81 -12.64 9.54 13.84
C ARG A 81 -12.40 8.34 12.93
N VAL A 82 -12.60 7.12 13.43
CA VAL A 82 -12.46 5.91 12.63
C VAL A 82 -13.47 5.90 11.48
N GLY A 83 -14.75 6.11 11.76
CA GLY A 83 -15.82 6.10 10.75
C GLY A 83 -15.61 7.13 9.64
N PHE A 84 -15.32 8.38 10.00
CA PHE A 84 -15.07 9.45 9.04
C PHE A 84 -13.83 9.18 8.19
N ARG A 85 -12.73 8.70 8.79
CA ARG A 85 -11.52 8.32 8.02
C ARG A 85 -11.76 7.14 7.10
N THR A 86 -12.56 6.15 7.54
CA THR A 86 -12.90 4.94 6.78
C THR A 86 -13.57 5.28 5.45
N ILE A 87 -14.43 6.31 5.44
CA ILE A 87 -15.17 6.74 4.26
C ILE A 87 -14.39 7.81 3.51
N GLY A 88 -13.93 8.84 4.23
CA GLY A 88 -13.30 10.01 3.65
C GLY A 88 -12.02 9.68 2.88
N ALA A 89 -11.12 8.86 3.43
CA ALA A 89 -9.84 8.58 2.77
C ALA A 89 -10.01 7.82 1.44
N PRO A 90 -10.79 6.71 1.37
CA PRO A 90 -11.05 6.05 0.09
C PRO A 90 -11.84 6.91 -0.90
N SER A 91 -12.84 7.69 -0.46
CA SER A 91 -13.59 8.58 -1.35
C SER A 91 -12.68 9.61 -2.02
N LEU A 92 -11.78 10.24 -1.25
CA LEU A 92 -10.83 11.19 -1.81
C LEU A 92 -9.78 10.52 -2.70
N MET A 93 -9.35 9.30 -2.36
CA MET A 93 -8.50 8.48 -3.25
C MET A 93 -9.19 8.19 -4.58
N LEU A 94 -10.48 7.83 -4.59
CA LEU A 94 -11.26 7.60 -5.80
C LEU A 94 -11.38 8.87 -6.66
N PHE A 95 -11.51 10.03 -6.03
CA PHE A 95 -11.43 11.32 -6.72
C PHE A 95 -10.07 11.48 -7.43
N TYR A 96 -8.95 11.33 -6.70
CA TYR A 96 -7.62 11.49 -7.28
C TYR A 96 -7.35 10.50 -8.42
N VAL A 97 -7.67 9.22 -8.23
CA VAL A 97 -7.50 8.19 -9.27
C VAL A 97 -8.33 8.51 -10.50
N SER A 98 -9.61 8.85 -10.34
CA SER A 98 -10.49 9.18 -11.46
C SER A 98 -10.03 10.43 -12.20
N ALA A 99 -9.60 11.46 -11.47
CA ALA A 99 -9.05 12.68 -12.06
C ALA A 99 -7.77 12.40 -12.87
N ILE A 100 -6.83 11.62 -12.33
CA ILE A 100 -5.60 11.23 -13.04
C ILE A 100 -5.92 10.42 -14.30
N VAL A 101 -6.86 9.46 -14.22
CA VAL A 101 -7.28 8.66 -15.37
C VAL A 101 -7.86 9.54 -16.47
N LEU A 102 -8.76 10.47 -16.14
CA LEU A 102 -9.36 11.39 -17.11
C LEU A 102 -8.34 12.38 -17.69
N LEU A 103 -7.39 12.86 -16.88
CA LEU A 103 -6.28 13.70 -17.35
C LEU A 103 -5.40 12.92 -18.32
N PHE A 104 -5.11 11.65 -18.04
CA PHE A 104 -4.26 10.82 -18.89
C PHE A 104 -4.86 10.55 -20.28
N GLN A 105 -6.18 10.69 -20.46
CA GLN A 105 -6.84 10.64 -21.77
C GLN A 105 -6.51 11.85 -22.66
N ARG A 106 -6.05 12.98 -22.08
CA ARG A 106 -5.73 14.19 -22.84
C ARG A 106 -4.28 14.13 -23.35
N PRO A 107 -4.01 14.32 -24.65
CA PRO A 107 -2.66 14.18 -25.23
C PRO A 107 -1.58 15.01 -24.52
N SER A 108 -1.88 16.26 -24.16
CA SER A 108 -0.94 17.16 -23.47
C SER A 108 -0.56 16.66 -22.08
N TRP A 109 -1.50 16.06 -21.36
CA TRP A 109 -1.29 15.53 -20.01
C TRP A 109 -0.68 14.14 -20.03
N ARG A 110 -0.99 13.32 -21.04
CA ARG A 110 -0.35 12.01 -21.23
C ARG A 110 1.18 12.11 -21.24
N LYS A 111 1.73 13.10 -21.97
CA LYS A 111 3.20 13.32 -22.01
C LYS A 111 3.76 13.73 -20.64
N ARG A 112 3.04 14.59 -19.90
CA ARG A 112 3.47 15.08 -18.57
C ARG A 112 3.39 14.00 -17.49
N LEU A 113 2.40 13.11 -17.58
CA LEU A 113 2.18 12.05 -16.61
C LEU A 113 2.90 10.74 -16.97
N ALA A 114 3.38 10.59 -18.20
CA ALA A 114 4.11 9.38 -18.63
C ALA A 114 5.27 8.98 -17.69
N PRO A 115 6.09 9.90 -17.15
CA PRO A 115 7.14 9.53 -16.20
C PRO A 115 6.62 8.89 -14.91
N LEU A 116 5.40 9.23 -14.46
CA LEU A 116 4.78 8.62 -13.29
C LEU A 116 4.39 7.16 -13.52
N ALA A 117 4.22 6.73 -14.78
CA ALA A 117 3.99 5.32 -15.09
C ALA A 117 5.20 4.45 -14.70
N ASN A 118 6.42 4.98 -14.81
CA ASN A 118 7.64 4.29 -14.40
C ASN A 118 7.69 4.09 -12.88
N LEU A 119 7.25 5.09 -12.10
CA LEU A 119 7.09 4.93 -10.65
C LEU A 119 6.14 3.78 -10.30
N GLY A 120 4.99 3.71 -10.98
CA GLY A 120 3.99 2.66 -10.75
C GLY A 120 4.48 1.26 -11.13
N ARG A 121 5.29 1.14 -12.19
CA ARG A 121 5.94 -0.13 -12.58
C ARG A 121 6.97 -0.64 -11.57
N MET A 122 7.51 0.27 -10.74
CA MET A 122 8.47 -0.02 -9.66
C MET A 122 7.91 0.31 -8.28
N ALA A 123 6.58 0.21 -8.10
CA ALA A 123 5.92 0.66 -6.87
C ALA A 123 6.47 -0.02 -5.60
N PHE A 124 6.79 -1.31 -5.65
CA PHE A 124 7.29 -2.05 -4.49
C PHE A 124 8.74 -1.67 -4.18
N THR A 125 9.60 -1.59 -5.21
CA THR A 125 10.97 -1.10 -5.06
C THR A 125 11.00 0.33 -4.51
N ASN A 126 10.18 1.22 -5.06
CA ASN A 126 10.12 2.62 -4.65
C ASN A 126 9.61 2.76 -3.22
N TYR A 127 8.58 2.01 -2.83
CA TYR A 127 8.06 2.00 -1.46
C TYR A 127 9.13 1.61 -0.43
N ILE A 128 9.85 0.51 -0.68
CA ILE A 128 10.90 0.03 0.24
C ILE A 128 12.07 1.01 0.28
N THR A 129 12.52 1.49 -0.88
CA THR A 129 13.62 2.46 -0.96
C THR A 129 13.25 3.76 -0.24
N GLN A 130 12.03 4.26 -0.45
CA GLN A 130 11.53 5.45 0.23
C GLN A 130 11.47 5.24 1.75
N SER A 131 10.99 4.06 2.19
CA SER A 131 10.92 3.73 3.61
C SER A 131 12.31 3.71 4.24
N VAL A 132 13.27 3.02 3.62
CA VAL A 132 14.67 2.96 4.08
C VAL A 132 15.28 4.35 4.15
N VAL A 133 15.11 5.17 3.11
CA VAL A 133 15.62 6.55 3.09
C VAL A 133 14.99 7.39 4.19
N ALA A 134 13.66 7.34 4.34
CA ALA A 134 12.95 8.11 5.35
C ALA A 134 13.35 7.68 6.76
N THR A 135 13.47 6.38 7.03
CA THR A 135 13.84 5.90 8.37
C THR A 135 15.31 6.18 8.67
N LEU A 136 16.22 6.12 7.69
CA LEU A 136 17.61 6.57 7.88
C LEU A 136 17.69 8.08 8.19
N ILE A 137 16.80 8.90 7.65
CA ILE A 137 16.80 10.34 7.92
C ILE A 137 16.17 10.64 9.28
N PHE A 138 15.04 10.03 9.61
CA PHE A 138 14.28 10.41 10.80
C PHE A 138 14.62 9.58 12.04
N TYR A 139 14.93 8.29 11.92
CA TYR A 139 15.09 7.43 13.10
C TYR A 139 16.48 7.58 13.73
N ASN A 140 16.54 7.28 15.02
CA ASN A 140 17.74 7.46 15.85
C ASN A 140 18.96 6.61 15.44
N TYR A 141 18.76 5.55 14.65
CA TYR A 141 19.88 4.77 14.11
C TYR A 141 20.54 5.39 12.88
N GLY A 142 19.95 6.45 12.32
CA GLY A 142 20.49 7.21 11.19
C GLY A 142 20.81 8.65 11.58
N LEU A 143 20.13 9.63 10.99
CA LEU A 143 20.32 11.07 11.31
C LEU A 143 19.49 11.55 12.50
N GLY A 144 18.50 10.77 12.95
CA GLY A 144 17.73 11.08 14.16
C GLY A 144 16.83 12.31 14.08
N LEU A 145 16.47 12.80 12.89
CA LEU A 145 15.73 14.06 12.70
C LEU A 145 14.24 14.00 13.11
N PHE A 146 13.77 12.89 13.66
CA PHE A 146 12.37 12.75 14.07
C PHE A 146 11.99 13.80 15.14
N GLY A 147 10.96 14.59 14.85
CA GLY A 147 10.52 15.68 15.73
C GLY A 147 11.45 16.89 15.78
N GLN A 148 12.55 16.91 15.03
CA GLN A 148 13.53 18.01 15.02
C GLN A 148 13.34 18.97 13.84
N THR A 149 12.51 18.62 12.86
CA THR A 149 12.33 19.38 11.61
C THR A 149 10.90 19.88 11.46
N ASP A 150 10.75 21.10 10.93
CA ASP A 150 9.45 21.66 10.58
C ASP A 150 8.76 20.87 9.44
N PRO A 151 7.41 20.80 9.39
CA PRO A 151 6.68 20.15 8.29
C PRO A 151 7.08 20.63 6.89
N THR A 152 7.48 21.89 6.75
CA THR A 152 7.95 22.47 5.48
C THR A 152 9.21 21.77 4.98
N PHE A 153 10.16 21.50 5.88
CA PHE A 153 11.38 20.76 5.54
C PHE A 153 11.05 19.33 5.09
N ALA A 154 10.16 18.64 5.82
CA ALA A 154 9.72 17.29 5.46
C ALA A 154 9.01 17.25 4.08
N LEU A 155 8.25 18.29 3.74
CA LEU A 155 7.61 18.42 2.43
C LEU A 155 8.64 18.58 1.30
N ILE A 156 9.60 19.49 1.47
CA ILE A 156 10.68 19.72 0.48
C ILE A 156 11.48 18.43 0.28
N LEU A 157 11.86 17.76 1.38
CA LEU A 157 12.56 16.48 1.34
C LEU A 157 11.74 15.41 0.59
N THR A 158 10.44 15.31 0.86
CA THR A 158 9.54 14.38 0.17
C THR A 158 9.53 14.63 -1.33
N ILE A 159 9.41 15.90 -1.75
CA ILE A 159 9.46 16.30 -3.16
C ILE A 159 10.80 15.86 -3.79
N MET A 160 11.93 16.11 -3.12
CA MET A 160 13.25 15.71 -3.60
C MET A 160 13.39 14.20 -3.76
N ILE A 161 12.92 13.42 -2.79
CA ILE A 161 12.93 11.95 -2.86
C ILE A 161 12.10 11.47 -4.04
N TYR A 162 10.86 11.96 -4.19
CA TYR A 162 9.98 11.58 -5.30
C TYR A 162 10.58 11.92 -6.67
N PHE A 163 11.13 13.12 -6.86
CA PHE A 163 11.77 13.50 -8.12
C PHE A 163 12.97 12.61 -8.44
N THR A 164 13.76 12.26 -7.44
CA THR A 164 14.89 11.33 -7.59
C THR A 164 14.41 9.95 -7.99
N GLN A 165 13.36 9.43 -7.35
CA GLN A 165 12.77 8.14 -7.67
C GLN A 165 12.14 8.09 -9.07
N ILE A 166 11.52 9.18 -9.54
CA ILE A 166 10.98 9.27 -10.91
C ILE A 166 12.11 9.08 -11.93
N ARG A 167 13.21 9.83 -11.76
CA ARG A 167 14.36 9.76 -12.66
C ARG A 167 15.04 8.39 -12.60
N PHE A 168 15.26 7.88 -11.39
CA PHE A 168 15.84 6.56 -11.17
C PHE A 168 14.98 5.46 -11.79
N SER A 169 13.67 5.49 -11.60
CA SER A 169 12.75 4.49 -12.16
C SER A 169 12.75 4.52 -13.68
N ALA A 170 12.80 5.72 -14.29
CA ALA A 170 12.91 5.85 -15.74
C ALA A 170 14.22 5.24 -16.26
N TRP A 171 15.36 5.66 -15.71
CA TRP A 171 16.68 5.15 -16.05
C TRP A 171 16.80 3.63 -15.87
N TRP A 172 16.19 3.09 -14.81
CA TRP A 172 16.21 1.66 -14.52
C TRP A 172 15.41 0.86 -15.56
N LEU A 173 14.19 1.32 -15.86
CA LEU A 173 13.28 0.62 -16.78
C LEU A 173 13.67 0.74 -18.26
N GLU A 174 14.65 1.59 -18.59
CA GLU A 174 15.33 1.59 -19.88
C GLU A 174 16.29 0.40 -20.06
N ARG A 175 16.66 -0.28 -18.97
CA ARG A 175 17.66 -1.38 -18.95
C ARG A 175 17.05 -2.70 -18.51
N TYR A 176 16.07 -2.63 -17.60
CA TYR A 176 15.46 -3.79 -16.96
C TYR A 176 13.94 -3.81 -17.17
N GLN A 177 13.37 -5.00 -17.23
CA GLN A 177 11.93 -5.22 -17.45
C GLN A 177 11.09 -4.85 -16.21
N TYR A 178 11.67 -5.05 -15.03
CA TYR A 178 11.04 -4.92 -13.71
C TYR A 178 11.96 -4.19 -12.75
N GLY A 179 11.39 -3.61 -11.69
CA GLY A 179 12.18 -3.21 -10.53
C GLY A 179 12.79 -4.42 -9.81
N PRO A 180 13.90 -4.23 -9.07
CA PRO A 180 14.63 -5.30 -8.43
C PRO A 180 13.77 -6.11 -7.43
N LEU A 181 12.97 -5.43 -6.60
CA LEU A 181 12.11 -6.12 -5.64
C LEU A 181 10.89 -6.74 -6.29
N GLU A 182 10.35 -6.14 -7.36
CA GLU A 182 9.28 -6.74 -8.15
C GLU A 182 9.75 -8.03 -8.84
N TRP A 183 10.96 -8.01 -9.41
CA TRP A 183 11.57 -9.20 -10.01
C TRP A 183 11.79 -10.29 -8.97
N LEU A 184 12.34 -9.96 -7.80
CA LEU A 184 12.53 -10.89 -6.70
C LEU A 184 11.19 -11.47 -6.23
N TRP A 185 10.18 -10.63 -6.05
CA TRP A 185 8.85 -11.05 -5.61
C TRP A 185 8.18 -11.99 -6.61
N ARG A 186 8.24 -11.68 -7.92
CA ARG A 186 7.75 -12.57 -8.98
C ARG A 186 8.49 -13.89 -8.99
N THR A 187 9.81 -13.84 -8.80
CA THR A 187 10.67 -15.02 -8.74
C THR A 187 10.25 -15.96 -7.61
N LEU A 188 9.97 -15.41 -6.42
CA LEU A 188 9.49 -16.17 -5.27
C LEU A 188 8.08 -16.71 -5.48
N THR A 189 7.17 -15.89 -6.03
CA THR A 189 5.75 -16.24 -6.22
C THR A 189 5.56 -17.36 -7.25
N TYR A 190 6.24 -17.26 -8.39
CA TYR A 190 6.10 -18.22 -9.49
C TYR A 190 7.10 -19.37 -9.42
N GLY A 191 8.14 -19.27 -8.60
CA GLY A 191 9.19 -20.30 -8.50
C GLY A 191 10.09 -20.39 -9.72
N ARG A 192 10.07 -19.38 -10.60
CA ARG A 192 10.86 -19.29 -11.83
C ARG A 192 11.44 -17.89 -11.93
N ARG A 193 12.66 -17.76 -12.45
CA ARG A 193 13.30 -16.46 -12.66
C ARG A 193 12.77 -15.84 -13.96
N PRO A 194 11.90 -14.82 -13.92
CA PRO A 194 11.46 -14.16 -15.14
C PRO A 194 12.65 -13.42 -15.77
N PRO A 195 12.60 -13.13 -17.09
CA PRO A 195 13.62 -12.32 -17.74
C PRO A 195 13.76 -10.97 -17.00
N PHE A 196 15.01 -10.60 -16.70
CA PHE A 196 15.32 -9.43 -15.90
C PHE A 196 15.75 -8.26 -16.80
N ARG A 197 16.62 -8.54 -17.76
CA ARG A 197 17.13 -7.54 -18.71
C ARG A 197 16.25 -7.46 -19.94
N ILE A 198 16.21 -6.28 -20.55
CA ILE A 198 15.54 -6.11 -21.84
C ILE A 198 16.31 -6.92 -22.88
N GLY A 199 15.62 -7.82 -23.59
CA GLY A 199 16.20 -8.74 -24.58
C GLY A 199 16.29 -10.20 -24.13
N GLU A 200 16.14 -10.49 -22.84
CA GLU A 200 16.01 -11.87 -22.36
C GLU A 200 14.60 -12.40 -22.67
N THR A 201 14.51 -13.67 -23.10
CA THR A 201 13.24 -14.30 -23.47
C THR A 201 12.83 -15.39 -22.48
N GLU A 202 11.57 -15.83 -22.52
CA GLU A 202 11.09 -16.91 -21.65
C GLU A 202 11.88 -18.23 -21.83
N ALA A 203 12.60 -18.39 -22.94
CA ALA A 203 13.49 -19.53 -23.17
C ALA A 203 14.66 -19.58 -22.16
N ASP A 204 15.07 -18.44 -21.59
CA ASP A 204 16.19 -18.34 -20.64
C ASP A 204 15.78 -18.64 -19.18
N VAL A 205 14.50 -18.94 -18.96
CA VAL A 205 13.89 -19.07 -17.62
C VAL A 205 14.33 -20.35 -16.94
N LYS A 206 15.16 -20.23 -15.90
CA LYS A 206 15.57 -21.37 -15.05
C LYS A 206 14.60 -21.57 -13.88
N PRO A 207 14.13 -22.81 -13.62
CA PRO A 207 13.33 -23.12 -12.44
C PRO A 207 14.18 -23.08 -11.16
N LEU A 208 13.58 -22.63 -10.06
CA LEU A 208 14.24 -22.59 -8.75
C LEU A 208 14.00 -23.90 -7.99
N ARG A 209 14.95 -24.84 -8.14
CA ARG A 209 14.90 -26.17 -7.54
C ARG A 209 14.68 -26.17 -6.01
N TRP A 210 15.19 -25.16 -5.30
CA TRP A 210 14.99 -25.05 -3.85
C TRP A 210 13.56 -24.64 -3.48
N LEU A 211 12.89 -23.80 -4.28
CA LEU A 211 11.47 -23.47 -4.09
C LEU A 211 10.60 -24.69 -4.38
N GLU A 212 10.95 -25.51 -5.37
CA GLU A 212 10.28 -26.79 -5.62
C GLU A 212 10.51 -27.79 -4.49
N ALA A 213 11.70 -27.81 -3.87
CA ALA A 213 11.98 -28.63 -2.69
C ALA A 213 11.12 -28.18 -1.50
N ILE A 214 11.04 -26.87 -1.22
CA ILE A 214 10.18 -26.31 -0.17
C ILE A 214 8.71 -26.62 -0.46
N ARG A 215 8.24 -26.43 -1.69
CA ARG A 215 6.84 -26.70 -2.07
C ARG A 215 6.49 -28.18 -1.93
N ARG A 216 7.42 -29.08 -2.27
CA ARG A 216 7.27 -30.53 -2.05
C ARG A 216 7.27 -30.88 -0.57
N TRP A 217 8.19 -30.31 0.21
CA TRP A 217 8.22 -30.46 1.66
C TRP A 217 6.92 -29.99 2.31
N TRP A 218 6.43 -28.81 1.93
CA TRP A 218 5.17 -28.25 2.40
C TRP A 218 3.99 -29.17 2.10
N LYS A 219 3.87 -29.68 0.86
CA LYS A 219 2.81 -30.64 0.48
C LYS A 219 2.87 -31.96 1.24
N ARG A 220 4.06 -32.41 1.66
CA ARG A 220 4.24 -33.63 2.48
C ARG A 220 3.97 -33.39 3.95
N THR A 221 4.00 -32.14 4.40
CA THR A 221 3.78 -31.79 5.80
C THR A 221 2.28 -31.82 6.09
N ASP A 222 1.87 -32.56 7.11
CA ASP A 222 0.48 -32.58 7.57
C ASP A 222 0.08 -31.17 8.04
N HIS A 223 -0.66 -30.45 7.18
CA HIS A 223 -1.08 -29.07 7.42
C HIS A 223 -1.86 -28.92 8.73
N ARG A 224 -2.58 -29.97 9.18
CA ARG A 224 -3.33 -29.95 10.44
C ARG A 224 -2.42 -30.01 11.66
N ARG A 225 -1.26 -30.68 11.56
CA ARG A 225 -0.24 -30.67 12.62
C ARG A 225 0.51 -29.35 12.62
N PHE A 226 0.90 -28.85 11.45
CA PHE A 226 1.60 -27.57 11.34
C PHE A 226 0.78 -26.41 11.92
N LEU A 227 -0.51 -26.31 11.56
CA LEU A 227 -1.43 -25.31 12.11
C LEU A 227 -1.59 -25.47 13.62
N ARG A 228 -1.75 -26.69 14.15
CA ARG A 228 -1.81 -26.93 15.59
C ARG A 228 -0.55 -26.46 16.31
N PHE A 229 0.63 -26.74 15.77
CA PHE A 229 1.90 -26.27 16.34
C PHE A 229 2.06 -24.75 16.29
N THR A 230 1.69 -24.11 15.18
CA THR A 230 1.74 -22.63 15.08
C THR A 230 0.76 -21.97 16.04
N TRP A 231 -0.46 -22.48 16.16
CA TRP A 231 -1.44 -22.00 17.15
C TRP A 231 -0.97 -22.23 18.58
N MET A 232 -0.44 -23.41 18.90
CA MET A 232 0.08 -23.70 20.24
C MET A 232 1.28 -22.80 20.57
N GLY A 233 2.16 -22.53 19.61
CA GLY A 233 3.26 -21.58 19.75
C GLY A 233 2.79 -20.14 19.95
N MET A 234 1.78 -19.68 19.20
CA MET A 234 1.17 -18.36 19.38
C MET A 234 0.48 -18.22 20.74
N VAL A 235 -0.19 -19.26 21.22
CA VAL A 235 -0.83 -19.29 22.56
C VAL A 235 0.23 -19.27 23.66
N VAL A 236 1.27 -20.10 23.56
CA VAL A 236 2.38 -20.10 24.53
C VAL A 236 3.10 -18.76 24.52
N TRP A 237 3.38 -18.19 23.35
CA TRP A 237 4.01 -16.89 23.23
C TRP A 237 3.12 -15.76 23.78
N GLY A 238 1.82 -15.80 23.52
CA GLY A 238 0.84 -14.87 24.09
C GLY A 238 0.76 -14.99 25.62
N LEU A 239 0.78 -16.21 26.17
CA LEU A 239 0.83 -16.45 27.61
C LEU A 239 2.15 -15.95 28.21
N LEU A 240 3.29 -16.17 27.55
CA LEU A 240 4.58 -15.64 27.97
C LEU A 240 4.60 -14.11 27.98
N LEU A 241 3.98 -13.47 26.99
CA LEU A 241 3.82 -12.01 26.97
C LEU A 241 2.89 -11.49 28.08
N LEU A 242 1.84 -12.24 28.43
CA LEU A 242 0.97 -11.91 29.56
C LEU A 242 1.66 -12.10 30.92
N LEU A 243 2.59 -13.05 31.00
CA LEU A 243 3.44 -13.29 32.17
C LEU A 243 4.68 -12.38 32.20
N TRP A 244 4.98 -11.70 31.10
CA TRP A 244 6.08 -10.74 30.98
C TRP A 244 5.71 -9.44 31.71
N ASN A 245 5.94 -9.46 33.02
CA ASN A 245 5.73 -8.32 33.89
C ASN A 245 6.88 -7.31 33.69
N VAL A 246 6.60 -6.21 32.99
CA VAL A 246 7.54 -5.09 32.88
C VAL A 246 7.52 -4.35 34.20
N ARG A 247 8.57 -4.53 35.02
CA ARG A 247 8.91 -3.60 36.10
C ARG A 247 9.65 -2.40 35.52
#